data_AF-A0A7D5EZ94-F1
#
_entry.id   AF-A0A7D5EZ94-F1
#
_cell.length_a   1.000
_cell.length_b   1.000
_cell.length_c   1.000
_cell.angle_alpha   90.00
_cell.angle_beta   90.00
_cell.angle_gamma   90.00
#
_symmetry.space_group_name_H-M   'P 1'
#
loop_
_entity.id
_entity.type
_entity.pdbx_description
1 polymer ?
#
loop_
_entity_poly.entity_id
_entity_poly.type
_entity_poly.pdbx_seq_one_letter_code
_entity_poly.pdbx_strand_id
1 'polypeptide(L)'
;MSRRRSAVAFAVASAAVLALVTGCSSPAPAATAPPAEAAPSSPVATPQETASEPALPDPTCENIIREASFAELEAQGWEYEQEPFLIADDEIEGGVSCVWTNAAEPGGNILQFGWAPLTAAETTDAQSALEAQGWIREEAADGVYLTEDPAFALNIDADGYGMTYFFGEGYVQVADVKQGLVIIERR
;
A
#
# COMPACT_ATOMS: atom_id res chain seq x y z
N MET A 1 -31.35 32.96 28.96
CA MET A 1 -30.83 34.21 28.35
C MET A 1 -30.46 33.93 26.89
N SER A 2 -30.42 34.98 26.09
CA SER A 2 -30.65 35.04 24.65
C SER A 2 -29.63 34.32 23.74
N ARG A 3 -30.15 33.88 22.59
CA ARG A 3 -29.51 33.36 21.38
C ARG A 3 -28.32 34.18 20.90
N ARG A 4 -27.39 33.54 20.17
CA ARG A 4 -26.83 34.06 18.91
C ARG A 4 -26.45 32.91 17.98
N ARG A 5 -27.21 32.84 16.88
CA ARG A 5 -26.94 32.05 15.68
C ARG A 5 -26.05 32.92 14.78
N SER A 6 -25.01 32.35 14.19
CA SER A 6 -24.33 32.96 13.04
C SER A 6 -24.10 31.87 12.00
N ALA A 7 -25.01 31.81 11.04
CA ALA A 7 -24.79 31.15 9.76
C ALA A 7 -24.11 32.18 8.84
N VAL A 8 -23.02 31.77 8.19
CA VAL A 8 -22.46 32.52 7.06
C VAL A 8 -22.41 31.56 5.89
N ALA A 9 -23.36 31.74 4.98
CA ALA A 9 -23.37 31.14 3.65
C ALA A 9 -22.56 32.05 2.72
N PHE A 10 -21.63 31.47 1.96
CA PHE A 10 -21.10 32.07 0.75
C PHE A 10 -21.35 31.11 -0.41
N ALA A 11 -22.32 31.48 -1.24
CA ALA A 11 -22.41 31.04 -2.62
C ALA A 11 -21.45 31.89 -3.48
N VAL A 12 -20.98 31.35 -4.61
CA VAL A 12 -20.96 32.03 -5.94
C VAL A 12 -20.25 31.17 -7.00
N ALA A 13 -20.99 30.94 -8.09
CA ALA A 13 -20.65 30.84 -9.52
C ALA A 13 -19.78 29.71 -10.11
N SER A 14 -20.49 28.76 -10.72
CA SER A 14 -20.45 28.32 -12.12
C SER A 14 -19.44 28.96 -13.11
N ALA A 15 -18.74 28.11 -13.86
CA ALA A 15 -18.54 28.25 -15.31
C ALA A 15 -18.17 26.91 -15.94
N ALA A 16 -19.08 26.38 -16.78
CA ALA A 16 -18.88 25.21 -17.63
C ALA A 16 -18.18 25.63 -18.94
N VAL A 17 -17.28 24.78 -19.44
CA VAL A 17 -16.83 24.85 -20.84
C VAL A 17 -16.82 23.42 -21.40
N LEU A 18 -17.83 23.14 -22.22
CA LEU A 18 -17.86 22.01 -23.15
C LEU A 18 -17.12 22.43 -24.43
N ALA A 19 -16.17 21.60 -24.87
CA ALA A 19 -15.66 21.64 -26.24
C ALA A 19 -15.77 20.23 -26.84
N LEU A 20 -16.83 20.01 -27.62
CA LEU A 20 -16.98 18.91 -28.55
C LEU A 20 -16.25 19.29 -29.84
N VAL A 21 -15.29 18.49 -30.29
CA VAL A 21 -14.80 18.55 -31.67
C VAL A 21 -14.98 17.18 -32.31
N THR A 22 -16.03 17.11 -33.12
CA THR A 22 -16.27 16.09 -34.14
C THR A 22 -15.29 16.26 -35.29
N GLY A 23 -14.76 15.16 -35.83
CA GLY A 23 -13.94 15.18 -37.05
C GLY A 23 -13.73 13.80 -37.65
N CYS A 24 -14.79 13.19 -38.20
CA CYS A 24 -14.66 12.11 -39.16
C CYS A 24 -14.25 12.67 -40.53
N SER A 25 -13.25 12.07 -41.18
CA SER A 25 -13.35 11.79 -42.62
C SER A 25 -12.33 10.75 -43.05
N SER A 26 -12.82 9.69 -43.66
CA SER A 26 -12.06 8.65 -44.34
C SER A 26 -12.27 8.80 -45.85
N PRO A 27 -11.21 8.74 -46.67
CA PRO A 27 -11.34 8.33 -48.06
C PRO A 27 -10.65 6.98 -48.35
N ALA A 28 -11.29 6.27 -49.27
CA ALA A 28 -11.07 4.91 -49.74
C ALA A 28 -9.72 4.67 -50.49
N PRO A 29 -9.38 3.41 -50.82
CA PRO A 29 -8.04 2.98 -51.22
C PRO A 29 -7.81 3.07 -52.73
N ALA A 30 -6.54 3.26 -53.13
CA ALA A 30 -5.85 2.50 -54.20
C ALA A 30 -4.55 3.21 -54.64
N ALA A 31 -3.44 2.48 -54.59
CA ALA A 31 -2.44 2.43 -55.66
C ALA A 31 -1.45 1.29 -55.37
N THR A 32 -1.50 0.24 -56.17
CA THR A 32 -0.49 -0.80 -56.23
C THR A 32 0.82 -0.20 -56.74
N ALA A 33 1.84 -0.18 -55.90
CA ALA A 33 3.22 0.12 -56.31
C ALA A 33 3.91 -1.14 -56.88
N PRO A 34 4.86 -1.00 -57.82
CA PRO A 34 5.64 -2.12 -58.36
C PRO A 34 6.50 -2.78 -57.28
N PRO A 35 6.97 -4.03 -57.48
CA PRO A 35 7.68 -4.78 -56.45
C PRO A 35 8.99 -4.08 -56.09
N ALA A 36 9.15 -3.75 -54.81
CA ALA A 36 10.39 -3.25 -54.25
C ALA A 36 11.43 -4.38 -54.18
N GLU A 37 12.63 -4.06 -54.66
CA GLU A 37 13.82 -4.90 -54.63
C GLU A 37 14.14 -5.33 -53.19
N ALA A 38 14.46 -6.62 -53.00
CA ALA A 38 14.71 -7.20 -51.68
C ALA A 38 15.97 -6.58 -51.05
N ALA A 39 15.77 -5.75 -50.03
CA ALA A 39 16.84 -5.28 -49.17
C ALA A 39 17.42 -6.45 -48.33
N PRO A 40 18.72 -6.44 -48.03
CA PRO A 40 19.37 -7.52 -47.28
C PRO A 40 18.79 -7.64 -45.87
N SER A 41 18.49 -8.88 -45.44
CA SER A 41 18.05 -9.18 -44.07
C SER A 41 19.08 -8.69 -43.06
N SER A 42 18.64 -7.78 -42.19
CA SER A 42 19.41 -7.39 -41.00
C SER A 42 19.52 -8.58 -40.04
N PRO A 43 20.65 -8.72 -39.31
CA PRO A 43 20.81 -9.80 -38.35
C PRO A 43 19.75 -9.68 -37.25
N VAL A 44 19.07 -10.80 -36.96
CA VAL A 44 18.15 -10.93 -35.83
C VAL A 44 18.96 -10.73 -34.55
N ALA A 45 18.60 -9.73 -33.75
CA ALA A 45 19.18 -9.54 -32.43
C ALA A 45 18.82 -10.74 -31.55
N THR A 46 19.83 -11.45 -31.07
CA THR A 46 19.68 -12.48 -30.03
C THR A 46 19.10 -11.81 -28.78
N PRO A 47 18.07 -12.39 -28.12
CA PRO A 47 17.58 -11.85 -26.86
C PRO A 47 18.73 -11.80 -25.85
N GLN A 48 19.08 -10.59 -25.42
CA GLN A 48 20.00 -10.39 -24.32
C GLN A 48 19.23 -10.76 -23.05
N GLU A 49 19.64 -11.85 -22.38
CA GLU A 49 19.11 -12.15 -21.04
C GLU A 49 19.35 -10.92 -20.16
N THR A 50 18.26 -10.26 -19.78
CA THR A 50 18.31 -9.20 -18.77
C THR A 50 18.75 -9.89 -17.48
N ALA A 51 19.90 -9.48 -16.94
CA ALA A 51 20.33 -9.93 -15.62
C ALA A 51 19.20 -9.58 -14.63
N SER A 52 18.62 -10.60 -14.00
CA SER A 52 17.63 -10.40 -12.95
C SER A 52 18.28 -9.66 -11.79
N GLU A 53 17.55 -8.69 -11.23
CA GLU A 53 17.95 -8.05 -9.97
C GLU A 53 18.09 -9.11 -8.87
N PRO A 54 19.07 -8.99 -7.96
CA PRO A 54 19.19 -9.93 -6.85
C PRO A 54 17.91 -9.95 -6.03
N ALA A 55 17.41 -11.14 -5.70
CA ALA A 55 16.30 -11.27 -4.78
C ALA A 55 16.68 -10.64 -3.43
N LEU A 56 15.76 -9.84 -2.89
CA LEU A 56 15.90 -9.32 -1.53
C LEU A 56 15.85 -10.48 -0.53
N PRO A 57 16.51 -10.36 0.64
CA PRO A 57 16.46 -11.40 1.65
C PRO A 57 15.03 -11.57 2.18
N ASP A 58 14.73 -12.76 2.69
CA ASP A 58 13.44 -13.05 3.31
C ASP A 58 13.13 -12.05 4.44
N PRO A 59 11.85 -11.69 4.64
CA PRO A 59 11.49 -10.72 5.67
C PRO A 59 11.64 -11.33 7.07
N THR A 60 12.24 -10.55 7.97
CA THR A 60 12.44 -10.89 9.38
C THR A 60 12.22 -9.64 10.24
N CYS A 61 12.02 -9.80 11.55
CA CYS A 61 11.81 -8.64 12.42
C CYS A 61 12.99 -7.65 12.46
N GLU A 62 14.19 -8.12 12.14
CA GLU A 62 15.39 -7.30 12.02
C GLU A 62 15.44 -6.46 10.74
N ASN A 63 14.65 -6.81 9.72
CA ASN A 63 14.82 -6.26 8.39
C ASN A 63 13.55 -5.72 7.72
N ILE A 64 12.36 -5.92 8.33
CA ILE A 64 11.11 -5.32 7.84
C ILE A 64 10.96 -3.85 8.24
N ILE A 65 11.64 -3.39 9.28
CA ILE A 65 11.71 -1.98 9.64
C ILE A 65 13.08 -1.42 9.26
N ARG A 66 13.16 -0.10 9.07
CA ARG A 66 14.43 0.60 8.82
C ARG A 66 15.46 0.22 9.88
N GLU A 67 16.71 0.01 9.46
CA GLU A 67 17.84 -0.35 10.34
C GLU A 67 17.99 0.63 11.51
N ALA A 68 17.86 1.94 11.26
CA ALA A 68 17.95 2.96 12.30
C ALA A 68 16.82 2.83 13.34
N SER A 69 15.60 2.47 12.90
CA SER A 69 14.46 2.25 13.80
C SER A 69 14.62 0.96 14.60
N PHE A 70 15.14 -0.11 13.99
CA PHE A 70 15.47 -1.35 14.68
C PHE A 70 16.48 -1.10 15.80
N ALA A 71 17.60 -0.45 15.48
CA ALA A 71 18.65 -0.15 16.45
C ALA A 71 18.16 0.77 17.59
N GLU A 72 17.26 1.71 17.28
CA GLU A 72 16.65 2.59 18.28
C GLU A 72 15.71 1.83 19.23
N LEU A 73 14.92 0.88 18.74
CA LEU A 73 14.08 0.02 19.58
C LEU A 73 14.93 -0.87 20.50
N GLU A 74 15.97 -1.51 19.98
CA GLU A 74 16.90 -2.31 20.80
C GLU A 74 17.60 -1.46 21.87
N ALA A 75 18.07 -0.26 21.50
CA ALA A 75 18.73 0.65 22.44
C ALA A 75 17.79 1.11 23.57
N GLN A 76 16.49 1.14 23.33
CA GLN A 76 15.45 1.43 24.31
C GLN A 76 15.01 0.21 25.13
N GLY A 77 15.59 -0.97 24.86
CA GLY A 77 15.29 -2.21 25.58
C GLY A 77 14.00 -2.89 25.13
N TRP A 78 13.55 -2.63 23.90
CA TRP A 78 12.47 -3.40 23.31
C TRP A 78 12.97 -4.75 22.80
N GLU A 79 12.16 -5.78 23.01
CA GLU A 79 12.37 -7.13 22.52
C GLU A 79 11.23 -7.51 21.57
N TYR A 80 11.49 -8.36 20.58
CA TYR A 80 10.49 -8.79 19.60
C TYR A 80 10.26 -10.30 19.58
N GLU A 81 9.04 -10.67 19.23
CA GLU A 81 8.65 -12.01 18.82
C GLU A 81 8.26 -12.01 17.34
N GLN A 82 8.82 -12.96 16.60
CA GLN A 82 8.53 -13.15 15.18
C GLN A 82 7.46 -14.22 14.98
N GLU A 83 6.40 -13.87 14.26
CA GLU A 83 5.27 -14.74 13.96
C GLU A 83 5.00 -14.79 12.44
N PRO A 84 4.30 -15.83 11.95
CA PRO A 84 3.74 -15.81 10.59
C PRO A 84 2.82 -14.61 10.41
N PHE A 85 2.77 -14.06 9.19
CA PHE A 85 1.85 -12.97 8.90
C PHE A 85 0.44 -13.50 8.63
N LEU A 86 -0.49 -13.08 9.47
CA LEU A 86 -1.90 -13.40 9.32
C LEU A 86 -2.69 -12.15 8.92
N ILE A 87 -3.64 -12.31 7.99
CA ILE A 87 -4.73 -11.36 7.80
C ILE A 87 -6.02 -12.09 8.13
N ALA A 88 -6.78 -11.55 9.09
CA ALA A 88 -7.91 -12.27 9.66
C ALA A 88 -7.45 -13.64 10.22
N ASP A 89 -7.91 -14.74 9.63
CA ASP A 89 -7.55 -16.10 10.01
C ASP A 89 -6.64 -16.79 8.97
N ASP A 90 -6.23 -16.09 7.90
CA ASP A 90 -5.45 -16.65 6.79
C ASP A 90 -3.97 -16.27 6.91
N GLU A 91 -3.10 -17.28 6.81
CA GLU A 91 -1.64 -17.09 6.76
C GLU A 91 -1.20 -16.72 5.34
N ILE A 92 -0.40 -15.66 5.23
CA ILE A 92 0.20 -15.22 3.98
C ILE A 92 1.63 -15.76 3.90
N GLU A 93 1.86 -16.67 2.94
CA GLU A 93 3.17 -17.30 2.76
C GLU A 93 4.24 -16.25 2.43
N GLY A 94 5.41 -16.39 3.07
CA GLY A 94 6.52 -15.45 2.91
C GLY A 94 6.33 -14.12 3.65
N GLY A 95 5.27 -13.96 4.44
CA GLY A 95 5.06 -12.82 5.32
C GLY A 95 5.60 -13.02 6.73
N VAL A 96 5.82 -11.91 7.43
CA VAL A 96 6.21 -11.89 8.84
C VAL A 96 5.43 -10.82 9.62
N SER A 97 5.04 -11.16 10.85
CA SER A 97 4.51 -10.23 11.86
C SER A 97 5.48 -10.17 13.04
N CYS A 98 5.72 -8.97 13.55
CA CYS A 98 6.71 -8.72 14.60
C CYS A 98 6.05 -7.94 15.72
N VAL A 99 5.91 -8.61 16.87
CA VAL A 99 5.34 -8.03 18.08
C VAL A 99 6.47 -7.63 19.00
N TRP A 100 6.60 -6.34 19.26
CA TRP A 100 7.61 -5.76 20.12
C TRP A 100 7.03 -5.40 21.47
N THR A 101 7.76 -5.73 22.54
CA THR A 101 7.36 -5.43 23.91
C THR A 101 8.53 -4.87 24.71
N ASN A 102 8.22 -4.06 25.73
CA ASN A 102 9.22 -3.56 26.67
C ASN A 102 8.75 -3.80 28.11
N ALA A 103 9.37 -4.77 28.78
CA ALA A 103 9.00 -5.14 30.14
C ALA A 103 9.31 -4.05 31.20
N ALA A 104 10.18 -3.09 30.88
CA ALA A 104 10.48 -1.97 31.77
C ALA A 104 9.36 -0.91 31.77
N GLU A 105 8.47 -0.94 30.79
CA GLU A 105 7.36 0.00 30.65
C GLU A 105 6.03 -0.62 31.15
N PRO A 106 5.60 -0.35 32.39
CA PRO A 106 4.34 -0.88 32.90
C PRO A 106 3.16 -0.21 32.19
N GLY A 107 2.33 -0.99 31.49
CA GLY A 107 1.11 -0.47 30.87
C GLY A 107 0.70 -1.09 29.53
N GLY A 108 1.49 -1.97 28.94
CA GLY A 108 1.11 -2.66 27.70
C GLY A 108 1.56 -1.93 26.44
N ASN A 109 2.78 -1.39 26.44
CA ASN A 109 3.38 -0.86 25.22
C ASN A 109 3.78 -2.03 24.32
N ILE A 110 2.86 -2.44 23.46
CA ILE A 110 3.08 -3.36 22.36
C ILE A 110 3.22 -2.52 21.10
N LEU A 111 4.21 -2.82 20.27
CA LEU A 111 4.24 -2.36 18.88
C LEU A 111 4.11 -3.57 17.98
N GLN A 112 3.39 -3.42 16.89
CA GLN A 112 3.32 -4.42 15.85
C GLN A 112 3.79 -3.81 14.55
N PHE A 113 4.64 -4.54 13.83
CA PHE A 113 5.01 -4.28 12.45
C PHE A 113 4.93 -5.57 11.67
N GLY A 114 4.39 -5.53 10.46
CA GLY A 114 4.36 -6.71 9.61
C GLY A 114 4.42 -6.36 8.14
N TRP A 115 4.87 -7.31 7.36
CA TRP A 115 4.98 -7.22 5.91
C TRP A 115 4.75 -8.58 5.29
N ALA A 116 4.05 -8.63 4.16
CA ALA A 116 3.91 -9.85 3.37
C ALA A 116 3.76 -9.53 1.87
N PRO A 117 4.23 -10.44 0.98
CA PRO A 117 3.90 -10.35 -0.43
C PRO A 117 2.43 -10.74 -0.65
N LEU A 118 1.79 -10.16 -1.66
CA LEU A 118 0.43 -10.52 -2.06
C LEU A 118 0.29 -10.52 -3.58
N THR A 119 -0.38 -11.53 -4.11
CA THR A 119 -0.94 -11.47 -5.45
C THR A 119 -2.15 -10.54 -5.50
N ALA A 120 -2.54 -10.10 -6.70
CA ALA A 120 -3.73 -9.28 -6.87
C ALA A 120 -5.03 -9.96 -6.38
N ALA A 121 -5.09 -11.30 -6.46
CA ALA A 121 -6.22 -12.08 -5.95
C ALA A 121 -6.24 -12.05 -4.41
N GLU A 122 -5.11 -12.37 -3.76
CA GLU A 122 -5.00 -12.34 -2.30
C GLU A 122 -5.24 -10.93 -1.75
N THR A 123 -4.76 -9.88 -2.43
CA THR A 123 -5.07 -8.48 -2.05
C THR A 123 -6.57 -8.21 -2.05
N THR A 124 -7.29 -8.68 -3.07
CA THR A 124 -8.75 -8.48 -3.16
C THR A 124 -9.48 -9.23 -2.06
N ASP A 125 -9.09 -10.47 -1.80
CA ASP A 125 -9.70 -11.33 -0.80
C ASP A 125 -9.43 -10.81 0.61
N ALA A 126 -8.18 -10.44 0.92
CA ALA A 126 -7.77 -9.88 2.19
C ALA A 126 -8.49 -8.56 2.52
N GLN A 127 -8.58 -7.63 1.55
CA GLN A 127 -9.31 -6.38 1.74
C GLN A 127 -10.79 -6.64 2.04
N SER A 128 -11.41 -7.54 1.26
CA SER A 128 -12.82 -7.91 1.46
C SER A 128 -13.07 -8.55 2.81
N ALA A 129 -12.16 -9.41 3.28
CA ALA A 129 -12.24 -10.09 4.57
C ALA A 129 -12.15 -9.11 5.76
N LEU A 130 -11.24 -8.14 5.69
CA LEU A 130 -11.10 -7.09 6.70
C LEU A 130 -12.32 -6.15 6.70
N GLU A 131 -12.80 -5.72 5.54
CA GLU A 131 -14.01 -4.89 5.45
C GLU A 131 -15.24 -5.61 6.02
N ALA A 132 -15.37 -6.93 5.79
CA ALA A 132 -16.43 -7.74 6.38
C ALA A 132 -16.37 -7.81 7.92
N GLN A 133 -15.19 -7.60 8.50
CA GLN A 133 -14.96 -7.51 9.96
C GLN A 133 -15.15 -6.08 10.49
N GLY A 134 -15.48 -5.11 9.63
CA GLY A 134 -15.75 -3.73 10.03
C GLY A 134 -14.53 -2.80 9.95
N TRP A 135 -13.43 -3.22 9.33
CA TRP A 135 -12.29 -2.34 9.09
C TRP A 135 -12.68 -1.19 8.14
N ILE A 136 -12.14 -0.01 8.43
CA ILE A 136 -12.48 1.24 7.74
C ILE A 136 -11.52 1.44 6.56
N ARG A 137 -12.11 1.56 5.36
CA ARG A 137 -11.36 1.76 4.13
C ARG A 137 -11.07 3.23 3.81
N GLU A 138 -9.84 3.51 3.42
CA GLU A 138 -9.40 4.78 2.86
C GLU A 138 -8.57 4.55 1.60
N GLU A 139 -8.95 5.22 0.50
CA GLU A 139 -8.22 5.17 -0.77
C GLU A 139 -7.02 6.13 -0.73
N ALA A 140 -5.86 5.66 -1.20
CA ALA A 140 -4.65 6.46 -1.36
C ALA A 140 -4.19 6.47 -2.83
N ALA A 141 -3.20 7.31 -3.15
CA ALA A 141 -2.67 7.41 -4.51
C ALA A 141 -1.89 6.14 -4.94
N ASP A 142 -1.31 5.43 -3.98
CA ASP A 142 -0.41 4.29 -4.19
C ASP A 142 -0.92 2.99 -3.56
N GLY A 143 -2.17 2.96 -3.09
CA GLY A 143 -2.74 1.79 -2.45
C GLY A 143 -4.01 2.09 -1.65
N VAL A 144 -4.29 1.22 -0.70
CA VAL A 144 -5.49 1.25 0.14
C VAL A 144 -5.09 1.07 1.59
N TYR A 145 -5.62 1.91 2.47
CA TYR A 145 -5.57 1.67 3.91
C TYR A 145 -6.84 0.98 4.39
N LEU A 146 -6.68 -0.03 5.23
CA LEU A 146 -7.74 -0.57 6.07
C LEU A 146 -7.33 -0.38 7.53
N THR A 147 -8.08 0.43 8.27
CA THR A 147 -7.79 0.76 9.67
C THR A 147 -8.86 0.19 10.60
N GLU A 148 -8.44 -0.30 11.75
CA GLU A 148 -9.32 -0.71 12.84
C GLU A 148 -10.24 0.45 13.25
N ASP A 149 -11.48 0.16 13.64
CA ASP A 149 -12.37 1.18 14.19
C ASP A 149 -11.78 1.70 15.52
N PRO A 150 -11.51 3.02 15.63
CA PRO A 150 -10.89 3.61 16.81
C PRO A 150 -11.74 3.47 18.07
N ALA A 151 -13.03 3.10 17.97
CA ALA A 151 -13.86 2.77 19.12
C ALA A 151 -13.45 1.46 19.81
N PHE A 152 -12.71 0.58 19.12
CA PHE A 152 -12.25 -0.71 19.63
C PHE A 152 -10.73 -0.83 19.71
N ALA A 153 -10.00 0.09 19.08
CA ALA A 153 -8.55 0.09 19.06
C ALA A 153 -7.92 0.24 20.46
N LEU A 154 -6.88 -0.55 20.73
CA LEU A 154 -6.11 -0.47 21.97
C LEU A 154 -5.24 0.79 22.00
N ASN A 155 -4.65 1.13 20.86
CA ASN A 155 -3.81 2.30 20.65
C ASN A 155 -4.35 3.10 19.46
N ILE A 156 -4.22 4.42 19.52
CA ILE A 156 -4.51 5.33 18.39
C ILE A 156 -3.42 6.38 18.29
N ASP A 157 -3.08 6.78 17.07
CA ASP A 157 -2.18 7.92 16.83
C ASP A 157 -2.89 9.27 17.03
N ALA A 158 -2.15 10.37 16.82
CA ALA A 158 -2.64 11.72 17.00
C ALA A 158 -3.78 12.11 16.03
N ASP A 159 -3.88 11.42 14.89
CA ASP A 159 -4.92 11.61 13.89
C ASP A 159 -6.12 10.67 14.13
N GLY A 160 -6.04 9.79 15.14
CA GLY A 160 -7.10 8.90 15.57
C GLY A 160 -7.10 7.54 14.88
N TYR A 161 -6.01 7.15 14.21
CA TYR A 161 -5.89 5.84 13.58
C TYR A 161 -5.27 4.82 14.53
N GLY A 162 -5.95 3.68 14.71
CA GLY A 162 -5.39 2.50 15.36
C GLY A 162 -4.64 1.61 14.37
N MET A 163 -4.65 0.31 14.64
CA MET A 163 -3.97 -0.67 13.80
C MET A 163 -4.39 -0.50 12.36
N THR A 164 -3.42 -0.45 11.46
CA THR A 164 -3.69 -0.12 10.06
C THR A 164 -2.90 -1.03 9.13
N TYR A 165 -3.61 -1.66 8.21
CA TYR A 165 -3.04 -2.30 7.04
C TYR A 165 -2.91 -1.28 5.90
N PHE A 166 -1.82 -1.37 5.14
CA PHE A 166 -1.67 -0.72 3.84
C PHE A 166 -1.43 -1.78 2.77
N PHE A 167 -2.30 -1.79 1.75
CA PHE A 167 -2.19 -2.67 0.60
C PHE A 167 -1.62 -1.89 -0.57
N GLY A 168 -0.37 -2.18 -0.91
CA GLY A 168 0.31 -1.66 -2.09
C GLY A 168 0.22 -2.62 -3.27
N GLU A 169 0.91 -2.28 -4.36
CA GLU A 169 1.06 -3.19 -5.50
C GLU A 169 1.98 -4.35 -5.12
N GLY A 170 1.42 -5.55 -4.97
CA GLY A 170 2.18 -6.78 -4.74
C GLY A 170 2.52 -7.08 -3.27
N TYR A 171 2.07 -6.28 -2.31
CA TYR A 171 2.39 -6.46 -0.90
C TYR A 171 1.36 -5.83 0.04
N VAL A 172 1.46 -6.20 1.31
CA VAL A 172 0.75 -5.58 2.43
C VAL A 172 1.73 -5.25 3.56
N GLN A 173 1.44 -4.16 4.25
CA GLN A 173 2.11 -3.76 5.49
C GLN A 173 1.07 -3.61 6.60
N VAL A 174 1.44 -3.87 7.85
CA VAL A 174 0.62 -3.55 9.02
C VAL A 174 1.47 -2.87 10.08
N ALA A 175 0.88 -1.89 10.77
CA ALA A 175 1.46 -1.31 11.96
C ALA A 175 0.40 -1.11 13.05
N ASP A 176 0.84 -1.12 14.31
CA ASP A 176 -0.02 -0.87 15.50
C ASP A 176 -0.79 0.46 15.41
N VAL A 177 -0.21 1.47 14.76
CA VAL A 177 -0.89 2.71 14.34
C VAL A 177 -0.46 3.12 12.94
N LYS A 178 -1.30 3.88 12.22
CA LYS A 178 -1.03 4.28 10.82
C LYS A 178 0.30 5.00 10.64
N GLN A 179 0.68 5.88 11.58
CA GLN A 179 1.98 6.56 11.55
C GLN A 179 3.17 5.57 11.50
N GLY A 180 3.05 4.40 12.12
CA GLY A 180 4.10 3.38 12.17
C GLY A 180 4.44 2.75 10.82
N LEU A 181 3.51 2.77 9.85
CA LEU A 181 3.74 2.21 8.52
C LEU A 181 4.94 2.87 7.82
N VAL A 182 5.23 4.13 8.13
CA VAL A 182 6.30 4.88 7.47
C VAL A 182 7.67 4.25 7.68
N ILE A 183 7.90 3.48 8.74
CA ILE A 183 9.22 2.87 9.03
C ILE A 183 9.38 1.47 8.45
N ILE A 184 8.33 0.90 7.85
CA ILE A 184 8.37 -0.44 7.26
C ILE A 184 8.98 -0.35 5.86
N GLU A 185 10.00 -1.16 5.62
CA GLU A 185 10.69 -1.30 4.34
C GLU A 185 9.79 -2.02 3.33
N ARG A 186 9.89 -1.63 2.05
CA ARG A 186 9.32 -2.41 0.95
C ARG A 186 10.35 -3.48 0.57
N ARG A 187 9.90 -4.72 0.36
CA ARG A 187 10.75 -5.88 0.12
C ARG A 187 10.44 -6.52 -1.23
#